data_AF-A0A7X8J5S3-F1
#
_entry.id   AF-A0A7X8J5S3-F1
#
_cell.length_a   1.000
_cell.length_b   1.000
_cell.length_c   1.000
_cell.angle_alpha   90.00
_cell.angle_beta   90.00
_cell.angle_gamma   90.00
#
_symmetry.space_group_name_H-M   'P 1'
#
loop_
_entity.id
_entity.type
_entity.pdbx_description
1 polymer ?
#
loop_
_entity_poly.entity_id
_entity_poly.type
_entity_poly.pdbx_seq_one_letter_code
_entity_poly.pdbx_strand_id
1 'polypeptide(L)'
;VPYKQGLVLLLATVSMIASHSHLEILFGLGKNSVLLIAPLLCAGIVMIIKRNRARYYIENEVDWWTLLFFMLLFAVAGTLEHTNVDKIMAGKFSEVCGTENVILIPLVMTVSALGSAFVDNVIFVAAFCPVISKLSIGVKDLPLWWALLFGACFGGNITMIGSTANIVALGMLEKRSHVHVMFFQWLKIGILASLLTGGFACLALYALSPLMPDRYAMISMSDFQGCSTPLTNKNAIIKADIDHNSKATWLKPEDQAQYSSITLKIFGEKRQSISFIAYLPKDMSIESNGAEQFFKGKISHTGREDFPAILVVEEILSEPTLH
;
A
#
# COMPACT_ATOMS: atom_id res chain seq x y z
N VAL A 1 29.53 -16.03 -12.89
CA VAL A 1 30.39 -14.93 -13.42
C VAL A 1 31.73 -14.98 -12.70
N PRO A 2 32.91 -14.77 -13.33
CA PRO A 2 34.15 -14.65 -12.57
C PRO A 2 33.96 -13.57 -11.50
N TYR A 3 34.32 -13.90 -10.25
CA TYR A 3 33.88 -13.20 -9.04
C TYR A 3 33.98 -11.66 -9.16
N LYS A 4 35.07 -11.14 -9.72
CA LYS A 4 35.28 -9.70 -9.91
C LYS A 4 34.24 -9.04 -10.84
N GLN A 5 33.93 -9.65 -11.98
CA GLN A 5 32.93 -9.10 -12.92
C GLN A 5 31.52 -9.20 -12.35
N GLY A 6 31.21 -10.27 -11.63
CA GLY A 6 29.90 -10.44 -10.99
C GLY A 6 29.69 -9.44 -9.86
N LEU A 7 30.72 -9.21 -9.05
CA LEU A 7 30.71 -8.22 -7.99
C LEU A 7 30.55 -6.80 -8.54
N VAL A 8 31.29 -6.45 -9.61
CA VAL A 8 31.15 -5.14 -10.27
C VAL A 8 29.73 -4.94 -10.79
N LEU A 9 29.18 -5.94 -11.48
CA LEU A 9 27.82 -5.88 -12.01
C LEU A 9 26.79 -5.73 -10.88
N LEU A 10 26.91 -6.51 -9.81
CA LEU A 10 26.03 -6.42 -8.65
C LEU A 10 26.10 -5.04 -7.97
N LEU A 11 27.32 -4.53 -7.72
CA LEU A 11 27.52 -3.21 -7.14
C LEU A 11 26.95 -2.10 -8.03
N ALA A 12 27.14 -2.21 -9.35
CA ALA A 12 26.59 -1.27 -10.31
C ALA A 12 25.05 -1.27 -10.27
N THR A 13 24.43 -2.45 -10.26
CA THR A 13 22.96 -2.58 -10.18
C THR A 13 22.41 -2.04 -8.88
N VAL A 14 23.02 -2.38 -7.74
CA VAL A 14 22.62 -1.85 -6.42
C VAL A 14 22.77 -0.33 -6.38
N SER A 15 23.86 0.21 -6.94
CA SER A 15 24.08 1.66 -7.00
C SER A 15 23.03 2.35 -7.87
N MET A 16 22.67 1.76 -9.02
CA MET A 16 21.64 2.29 -9.90
C MET A 16 20.25 2.30 -9.23
N ILE A 17 19.91 1.24 -8.50
CA ILE A 17 18.67 1.15 -7.71
C ILE A 17 18.68 2.19 -6.57
N ALA A 18 19.80 2.31 -5.84
CA ALA A 18 19.93 3.27 -4.75
C ALA A 18 19.85 4.73 -5.23
N SER A 19 20.41 5.03 -6.40
CA SER A 19 20.39 6.37 -7.01
C SER A 19 19.21 6.59 -7.96
N HIS A 20 18.19 5.73 -7.96
CA HIS A 20 17.09 5.81 -8.93
C HIS A 20 16.42 7.19 -8.98
N SER A 21 16.15 7.81 -7.82
CA SER A 21 15.48 9.12 -7.75
C SER A 21 16.29 10.23 -8.42
N HIS A 22 17.62 10.23 -8.24
CA HIS A 22 18.50 11.21 -8.87
C HIS A 22 18.62 10.98 -10.37
N LEU A 23 18.68 9.71 -10.79
CA LEU A 23 18.73 9.33 -12.20
C LEU A 23 17.42 9.68 -12.92
N GLU A 24 16.27 9.48 -12.28
CA GLU A 24 14.96 9.82 -12.83
C GLU A 24 14.84 11.32 -13.08
N ILE A 25 15.26 12.15 -12.13
CA ILE A 25 15.28 13.62 -12.28
C ILE A 25 16.26 14.03 -13.38
N LEU A 26 17.47 13.45 -13.40
CA LEU A 26 18.51 13.77 -14.38
C LEU A 26 18.08 13.48 -15.82
N PHE A 27 17.38 12.37 -16.04
CA PHE A 27 16.95 11.93 -17.37
C PHE A 27 15.51 12.33 -17.73
N GLY A 28 14.80 13.02 -16.84
CA GLY A 28 13.39 13.39 -17.05
C GLY A 28 12.46 12.18 -17.19
N LEU A 29 12.75 11.09 -16.46
CA LEU A 29 11.97 9.86 -16.49
C LEU A 29 10.83 9.91 -15.47
N GLY A 30 9.74 9.20 -15.73
CA GLY A 30 8.66 9.02 -14.76
C GLY A 30 9.15 8.31 -13.49
N LYS A 31 8.51 8.59 -12.36
CA LYS A 31 8.87 7.99 -11.06
C LYS A 31 8.93 6.47 -11.11
N ASN A 32 9.89 5.88 -10.41
CA ASN A 32 10.14 4.44 -10.31
C ASN A 32 10.52 3.75 -11.64
N SER A 33 10.65 4.48 -12.76
CA SER A 33 11.04 3.89 -14.04
C SER A 33 12.43 3.28 -13.99
N VAL A 34 13.37 3.91 -13.25
CA VAL A 34 14.74 3.40 -13.16
C VAL A 34 14.79 2.09 -12.35
N LEU A 35 13.87 1.89 -11.40
CA LEU A 35 13.73 0.61 -10.68
C LEU A 35 13.35 -0.55 -11.60
N LEU A 36 12.61 -0.29 -12.69
CA LEU A 36 12.26 -1.31 -13.69
C LEU A 36 13.37 -1.50 -14.73
N ILE A 37 13.97 -0.39 -15.20
CA ILE A 37 14.99 -0.42 -16.24
C ILE A 37 16.30 -1.05 -15.74
N ALA A 38 16.71 -0.75 -14.50
CA ALA A 38 18.01 -1.19 -13.98
C ALA A 38 18.17 -2.72 -13.93
N PRO A 39 17.21 -3.51 -13.38
CA PRO A 39 17.30 -4.97 -13.41
C PRO A 39 17.25 -5.54 -14.83
N LEU A 40 16.42 -4.96 -15.72
CA LEU A 40 16.28 -5.43 -17.10
C LEU A 40 17.56 -5.21 -17.91
N LEU A 41 18.18 -4.04 -17.75
CA LEU A 41 19.45 -3.67 -18.38
C LEU A 41 20.59 -4.54 -17.84
N CYS A 42 20.65 -4.75 -16.53
CA CYS A 42 21.59 -5.66 -15.90
C CYS A 42 21.45 -7.09 -16.45
N ALA A 43 20.22 -7.64 -16.48
CA ALA A 43 19.95 -8.96 -17.06
C ALA A 43 20.37 -9.04 -18.53
N GLY A 44 20.07 -8.01 -19.32
CA GLY A 44 20.50 -7.90 -20.73
C GLY A 44 22.03 -7.92 -20.89
N ILE A 45 22.76 -7.16 -20.08
CA ILE A 45 24.24 -7.16 -20.08
C ILE A 45 24.78 -8.55 -19.75
N VAL A 46 24.23 -9.23 -18.73
CA VAL A 46 24.64 -10.59 -18.38
C VAL A 46 24.43 -11.55 -19.57
N MET A 47 23.28 -11.46 -20.24
CA MET A 47 22.98 -12.29 -21.41
C MET A 47 23.93 -12.01 -22.58
N ILE A 48 24.31 -10.76 -22.82
CA ILE A 48 25.28 -10.39 -23.87
C ILE A 48 26.67 -10.96 -23.54
N ILE A 49 27.15 -10.77 -22.31
CA ILE A 49 28.46 -11.29 -21.86
C ILE A 49 28.50 -12.83 -21.97
N LYS A 50 27.36 -13.50 -21.78
CA LYS A 50 27.24 -14.95 -21.76
C LYS A 50 26.42 -15.51 -22.92
N ARG A 51 26.53 -14.90 -24.11
CA ARG A 51 25.75 -15.26 -25.31
C ARG A 51 25.68 -16.78 -25.60
N ASN A 52 26.80 -17.50 -25.46
CA ASN A 52 26.87 -18.94 -25.76
C ASN A 52 26.22 -19.85 -24.70
N ARG A 53 25.80 -19.31 -23.55
CA ARG A 53 25.13 -20.05 -22.47
C ARG A 53 23.90 -19.32 -21.94
N ALA A 54 23.38 -18.30 -22.62
CA ALA A 54 22.26 -17.50 -22.13
C ALA A 54 21.05 -18.38 -21.75
N ARG A 55 20.71 -19.36 -22.59
CA ARG A 55 19.67 -20.36 -22.30
C ARG A 55 19.94 -21.14 -21.00
N TYR A 56 21.18 -21.60 -20.79
CA TYR A 56 21.56 -22.31 -19.57
C TYR A 56 21.41 -21.45 -18.32
N TYR A 57 21.81 -20.18 -18.38
CA TYR A 57 21.66 -19.23 -17.26
C TYR A 57 20.18 -19.02 -16.92
N ILE A 58 19.35 -18.80 -17.93
CA ILE A 58 17.91 -18.63 -17.76
C ILE A 58 17.29 -19.91 -17.16
N GLU A 59 17.60 -21.09 -17.67
CA GLU A 59 16.96 -22.34 -17.23
C GLU A 59 17.47 -22.85 -15.87
N ASN A 60 18.74 -22.60 -15.51
CA ASN A 60 19.38 -23.26 -14.36
C ASN A 60 19.82 -22.31 -13.24
N GLU A 61 20.05 -21.02 -13.53
CA GLU A 61 20.51 -20.06 -12.52
C GLU A 61 19.41 -19.09 -12.06
N VAL A 62 18.34 -18.91 -12.84
CA VAL A 62 17.19 -18.09 -12.43
C VAL A 62 16.29 -18.89 -11.49
N ASP A 63 15.92 -18.29 -10.37
CA ASP A 63 14.94 -18.84 -9.44
C ASP A 63 13.51 -18.63 -9.97
N TRP A 64 13.11 -19.48 -10.91
CA TRP A 64 11.78 -19.43 -11.52
C TRP A 64 10.66 -19.65 -10.53
N TRP A 65 10.90 -20.43 -9.47
CA TRP A 65 9.88 -20.68 -8.47
C TRP A 65 9.51 -19.38 -7.76
N THR A 66 10.51 -18.65 -7.26
CA THR A 66 10.28 -17.35 -6.61
C THR A 66 9.67 -16.32 -7.56
N LEU A 67 10.10 -16.25 -8.82
CA LEU A 67 9.51 -15.31 -9.80
C LEU A 67 8.05 -15.61 -10.12
N LEU A 68 7.72 -16.88 -10.44
CA LEU A 68 6.34 -17.31 -10.72
C LEU A 68 5.43 -17.07 -9.52
N PHE A 69 5.95 -17.31 -8.32
CA PHE A 69 5.26 -17.04 -7.07
C PHE A 69 4.89 -15.56 -6.92
N PHE A 70 5.84 -14.63 -7.09
CA PHE A 70 5.54 -13.19 -6.99
C PHE A 70 4.60 -12.71 -8.10
N MET A 71 4.72 -13.24 -9.32
CA MET A 71 3.80 -12.91 -10.41
C MET A 71 2.36 -13.33 -10.09
N LEU A 72 2.17 -14.55 -9.57
CA LEU A 72 0.84 -15.03 -9.18
C LEU A 72 0.29 -14.26 -7.97
N LEU A 73 1.15 -13.90 -7.01
CA LEU A 73 0.77 -13.08 -5.85
C LEU A 73 0.25 -11.70 -6.26
N PHE A 74 0.95 -11.00 -7.17
CA PHE A 74 0.47 -9.71 -7.67
C PHE A 74 -0.77 -9.86 -8.55
N ALA A 75 -0.90 -10.95 -9.31
CA ALA A 75 -2.12 -11.26 -10.06
C ALA A 75 -3.32 -11.48 -9.14
N VAL A 76 -3.15 -12.18 -8.01
CA VAL A 76 -4.19 -12.36 -6.99
C VAL A 76 -4.56 -11.02 -6.35
N ALA A 77 -3.59 -10.21 -5.95
CA ALA A 77 -3.85 -8.88 -5.39
C ALA A 77 -4.64 -7.99 -6.36
N GLY A 78 -4.24 -7.95 -7.64
CA GLY A 78 -4.98 -7.23 -8.69
C GLY A 78 -6.38 -7.80 -8.94
N THR A 79 -6.57 -9.12 -8.78
CA THR A 79 -7.89 -9.74 -8.89
C THR A 79 -8.80 -9.35 -7.72
N LEU A 80 -8.28 -9.30 -6.50
CA LEU A 80 -9.04 -8.85 -5.31
C LEU A 80 -9.54 -7.42 -5.49
N GLU A 81 -8.66 -6.53 -5.98
CA GLU A 81 -9.01 -5.14 -6.30
C GLU A 81 -10.05 -5.05 -7.41
N HIS A 82 -9.83 -5.74 -8.53
CA HIS A 82 -10.75 -5.71 -9.68
C HIS A 82 -12.14 -6.29 -9.33
N THR A 83 -12.19 -7.32 -8.49
CA THR A 83 -13.44 -7.95 -8.03
C THR A 83 -14.11 -7.20 -6.88
N ASN A 84 -13.49 -6.14 -6.35
CA ASN A 84 -13.96 -5.35 -5.21
C ASN A 84 -14.11 -6.15 -3.89
N VAL A 85 -13.44 -7.31 -3.80
CA VAL A 85 -13.45 -8.14 -2.58
C VAL A 85 -12.75 -7.42 -1.43
N ASP A 86 -11.73 -6.64 -1.75
CA ASP A 86 -11.04 -5.75 -0.82
C ASP A 86 -11.99 -4.79 -0.09
N LYS A 87 -12.94 -4.18 -0.81
CA LYS A 87 -13.97 -3.29 -0.26
C LYS A 87 -14.95 -4.03 0.64
N ILE A 88 -15.40 -5.21 0.23
CA ILE A 88 -16.30 -6.04 1.03
C ILE A 88 -15.62 -6.46 2.34
N MET A 89 -14.34 -6.85 2.28
CA MET A 89 -13.58 -7.17 3.48
C MET A 89 -13.44 -5.93 4.36
N ALA A 90 -12.94 -4.81 3.84
CA ALA A 90 -12.79 -3.57 4.60
C ALA A 90 -14.11 -3.09 5.25
N GLY A 91 -15.23 -3.22 4.53
CA GLY A 91 -16.57 -2.94 5.03
C GLY A 91 -16.93 -3.83 6.23
N LYS A 92 -16.74 -5.16 6.12
CA LYS A 92 -16.97 -6.09 7.24
C LYS A 92 -16.08 -5.81 8.45
N PHE A 93 -14.81 -5.47 8.23
CA PHE A 93 -13.91 -5.06 9.32
C PHE A 93 -14.46 -3.81 10.04
N SER A 94 -14.93 -2.82 9.27
CA SER A 94 -15.49 -1.57 9.81
C SER A 94 -16.85 -1.77 10.50
N GLU A 95 -17.70 -2.67 9.99
CA GLU A 95 -18.99 -3.01 10.61
C GLU A 95 -18.82 -3.70 11.96
N VAL A 96 -17.86 -4.62 12.06
CA VAL A 96 -17.62 -5.39 13.29
C VAL A 96 -16.91 -4.54 14.36
N CYS A 97 -16.06 -3.59 13.96
CA CYS A 97 -15.16 -2.89 14.87
C CYS A 97 -15.34 -1.38 14.94
N GLY A 98 -16.24 -0.81 14.14
CA GLY A 98 -16.37 0.64 13.98
C GLY A 98 -15.17 1.26 13.28
N THR A 99 -15.03 2.58 13.44
CA THR A 99 -13.97 3.41 12.85
C THR A 99 -12.85 3.76 13.82
N GLU A 100 -12.83 3.14 14.99
CA GLU A 100 -11.86 3.46 16.02
C GLU A 100 -10.61 2.61 15.87
N ASN A 101 -9.45 3.27 15.72
CA ASN A 101 -8.15 2.61 15.67
C ASN A 101 -7.90 1.70 16.89
N VAL A 102 -8.53 2.01 18.02
CA VAL A 102 -8.47 1.22 19.26
C VAL A 102 -9.00 -0.20 19.07
N ILE A 103 -9.91 -0.43 18.12
CA ILE A 103 -10.46 -1.77 17.86
C ILE A 103 -9.87 -2.36 16.58
N LEU A 104 -9.62 -1.50 15.58
CA LEU A 104 -9.07 -1.92 14.29
C LEU A 104 -7.64 -2.45 14.37
N ILE A 105 -6.74 -1.81 15.13
CA ILE A 105 -5.35 -2.26 15.29
C ILE A 105 -5.25 -3.71 15.79
N PRO A 106 -5.85 -4.09 16.94
CA PRO A 106 -5.73 -5.44 17.48
C PRO A 106 -6.45 -6.46 16.60
N LEU A 107 -7.56 -6.08 15.94
CA LEU A 107 -8.26 -6.97 15.02
C LEU A 107 -7.39 -7.28 13.79
N VAL A 108 -6.88 -6.24 13.10
CA VAL A 108 -6.01 -6.41 11.93
C VAL A 108 -4.80 -7.24 12.30
N MET A 109 -4.16 -6.95 13.44
CA MET A 109 -3.00 -7.70 13.90
C MET A 109 -3.35 -9.17 14.18
N THR A 110 -4.49 -9.45 14.81
CA THR A 110 -4.92 -10.82 15.12
C THR A 110 -5.30 -11.62 13.87
N VAL A 111 -6.09 -11.04 12.97
CA VAL A 111 -6.44 -11.68 11.70
C VAL A 111 -5.19 -11.94 10.87
N SER A 112 -4.26 -10.97 10.85
CA SER A 112 -3.00 -11.13 10.15
C SER A 112 -2.11 -12.20 10.76
N ALA A 113 -2.10 -12.30 12.09
CA ALA A 113 -1.33 -13.31 12.77
C ALA A 113 -1.88 -14.72 12.52
N LEU A 114 -3.20 -14.89 12.60
CA LEU A 114 -3.85 -16.18 12.35
C LEU A 114 -3.75 -16.59 10.89
N GLY A 115 -3.90 -15.66 9.95
CA GLY A 115 -3.76 -15.94 8.52
C GLY A 115 -2.34 -16.30 8.14
N SER A 116 -1.36 -15.50 8.60
CA SER A 116 0.05 -15.76 8.33
C SER A 116 0.59 -16.98 9.11
N ALA A 117 -0.11 -17.47 10.12
CA ALA A 117 0.24 -18.73 10.76
C ALA A 117 0.22 -19.91 9.76
N PHE A 118 -0.55 -19.82 8.68
CA PHE A 118 -0.63 -20.87 7.64
C PHE A 118 -0.03 -20.45 6.31
N VAL A 119 0.07 -19.14 6.07
CA VAL A 119 0.51 -18.55 4.81
C VAL A 119 1.79 -17.75 5.04
N ASP A 120 2.76 -17.88 4.15
CA ASP A 120 4.00 -17.08 4.23
C ASP A 120 3.68 -15.59 4.38
N ASN A 121 4.36 -14.95 5.32
CA ASN A 121 4.10 -13.57 5.73
C ASN A 121 4.19 -12.57 4.57
N VAL A 122 5.07 -12.80 3.59
CA VAL A 122 5.18 -11.90 2.42
C VAL A 122 3.92 -11.96 1.56
N ILE A 123 3.37 -13.17 1.35
CA ILE A 123 2.13 -13.37 0.59
C ILE A 123 0.96 -12.74 1.32
N PHE A 124 0.88 -13.03 2.62
CA PHE A 124 -0.25 -12.59 3.42
C PHE A 124 -0.33 -11.06 3.44
N VAL A 125 0.80 -10.40 3.70
CA VAL A 125 0.86 -8.92 3.67
C VAL A 125 0.47 -8.39 2.30
N ALA A 126 1.04 -8.93 1.22
CA ALA A 126 0.74 -8.45 -0.13
C ALA A 126 -0.74 -8.60 -0.51
N ALA A 127 -1.38 -9.70 -0.12
CA ALA A 127 -2.81 -9.93 -0.38
C ALA A 127 -3.71 -8.97 0.42
N PHE A 128 -3.28 -8.56 1.62
CA PHE A 128 -4.04 -7.65 2.49
C PHE A 128 -3.69 -6.17 2.32
N CYS A 129 -2.61 -5.82 1.60
CA CYS A 129 -2.30 -4.44 1.21
C CYS A 129 -3.52 -3.67 0.66
N PRO A 130 -4.28 -4.17 -0.34
CA PRO A 130 -5.45 -3.45 -0.84
C PRO A 130 -6.54 -3.31 0.22
N VAL A 131 -6.75 -4.32 1.06
CA VAL A 131 -7.75 -4.28 2.15
C VAL A 131 -7.40 -3.20 3.17
N ILE A 132 -6.14 -3.12 3.62
CA ILE A 132 -5.69 -2.09 4.55
C ILE A 132 -5.76 -0.71 3.92
N SER A 133 -5.41 -0.59 2.64
CA SER A 133 -5.53 0.68 1.91
C SER A 133 -6.97 1.18 1.84
N LYS A 134 -7.98 0.30 1.76
CA LYS A 134 -9.39 0.68 1.81
C LYS A 134 -9.85 0.99 3.23
N LEU A 135 -9.34 0.26 4.21
CA LEU A 135 -9.67 0.48 5.62
C LEU A 135 -9.13 1.82 6.13
N SER A 136 -7.93 2.21 5.67
CA SER A 136 -7.28 3.46 6.06
C SER A 136 -7.90 4.73 5.44
N ILE A 137 -8.89 4.60 4.57
CA ILE A 137 -9.65 5.73 4.03
C ILE A 137 -10.45 6.41 5.15
N GLY A 138 -11.03 5.63 6.06
CA GLY A 138 -11.87 6.14 7.16
C GLY A 138 -11.12 6.43 8.46
N VAL A 139 -9.84 6.03 8.57
CA VAL A 139 -9.08 6.08 9.84
C VAL A 139 -7.63 6.46 9.62
N LYS A 140 -6.83 6.58 10.69
CA LYS A 140 -5.40 6.88 10.57
C LYS A 140 -4.67 5.74 9.86
N ASP A 141 -3.91 6.09 8.83
CA ASP A 141 -3.34 5.10 7.92
C ASP A 141 -2.20 4.28 8.53
N LEU A 142 -1.16 4.97 9.03
CA LEU A 142 0.09 4.34 9.46
C LEU A 142 -0.08 3.19 10.48
N PRO A 143 -0.90 3.34 11.55
CA PRO A 143 -1.07 2.29 12.55
C PRO A 143 -1.58 0.97 11.98
N LEU A 144 -2.45 1.00 10.96
CA LEU A 144 -2.99 -0.22 10.35
C LEU A 144 -1.94 -0.96 9.52
N TRP A 145 -1.08 -0.24 8.80
CA TRP A 145 0.03 -0.85 8.06
C TRP A 145 1.01 -1.56 9.00
N TRP A 146 1.35 -0.93 10.12
CA TRP A 146 2.19 -1.56 11.12
C TRP A 146 1.49 -2.73 11.81
N ALA A 147 0.18 -2.65 12.06
CA ALA A 147 -0.59 -3.75 12.61
C ALA A 147 -0.58 -4.98 11.67
N LEU A 148 -0.75 -4.77 10.37
CA LEU A 148 -0.63 -5.82 9.35
C LEU A 148 0.79 -6.42 9.34
N LEU A 149 1.82 -5.57 9.32
CA LEU A 149 3.22 -6.01 9.30
C LEU A 149 3.57 -6.85 10.54
N PHE A 150 3.32 -6.33 11.75
CA PHE A 150 3.62 -7.04 12.98
C PHE A 150 2.77 -8.30 13.14
N GLY A 151 1.49 -8.22 12.80
CA GLY A 151 0.59 -9.37 12.84
C GLY A 151 1.10 -10.49 11.95
N ALA A 152 1.40 -10.22 10.68
CA ALA A 152 1.91 -11.23 9.76
C ALA A 152 3.30 -11.75 10.16
N CYS A 153 4.25 -10.88 10.49
CA CYS A 153 5.61 -11.29 10.85
C CYS A 153 5.67 -12.11 12.14
N PHE A 154 4.91 -11.76 13.17
CA PHE A 154 4.88 -12.52 14.42
C PHE A 154 4.02 -13.78 14.30
N GLY A 155 2.88 -13.68 13.62
CA GLY A 155 1.98 -14.80 13.39
C GLY A 155 2.57 -15.91 12.52
N GLY A 156 3.42 -15.57 11.55
CA GLY A 156 4.17 -16.55 10.76
C GLY A 156 5.05 -17.49 11.59
N ASN A 157 5.35 -17.13 12.84
CA ASN A 157 6.09 -17.99 13.77
C ASN A 157 5.21 -18.97 14.56
N ILE A 158 3.87 -18.83 14.50
CA ILE A 158 2.93 -19.68 15.24
C ILE A 158 3.06 -21.14 14.81
N THR A 159 3.14 -21.41 13.51
CA THR A 159 3.30 -22.77 12.98
C THR A 159 4.65 -22.97 12.31
N MET A 160 5.02 -24.24 12.13
CA MET A 160 6.24 -24.62 11.41
C MET A 160 6.19 -24.26 9.92
N ILE A 161 5.00 -24.09 9.34
CA ILE A 161 4.80 -23.90 7.90
C ILE A 161 4.56 -22.41 7.56
N GLY A 162 4.13 -21.61 8.52
CA GLY A 162 3.78 -20.19 8.32
C GLY A 162 4.94 -19.29 7.87
N SER A 163 6.19 -19.76 7.98
CA SER A 163 7.35 -19.07 7.42
C SER A 163 8.34 -20.07 6.84
N THR A 164 8.87 -19.73 5.67
CA THR A 164 9.97 -20.49 5.04
C THR A 164 11.19 -20.61 5.96
N ALA A 165 11.47 -19.59 6.80
CA ALA A 165 12.57 -19.61 7.75
C ALA A 165 12.40 -20.70 8.83
N ASN A 166 11.16 -20.98 9.26
CA ASN A 166 10.88 -22.02 10.26
C ASN A 166 11.20 -23.40 9.71
N ILE A 167 10.77 -23.69 8.47
CA ILE A 167 11.04 -24.94 7.77
C ILE A 167 12.55 -25.15 7.59
N VAL A 168 13.26 -24.10 7.17
CA VAL A 168 14.72 -24.15 6.98
C VAL A 168 15.43 -24.40 8.33
N ALA A 169 15.03 -23.70 9.40
CA ALA A 169 15.61 -23.88 10.73
C ALA A 169 15.39 -25.32 11.25
N LEU A 170 14.19 -25.87 11.08
CA LEU A 170 13.86 -27.25 11.44
C LEU A 170 14.66 -28.27 10.63
N GLY A 171 14.75 -28.08 9.31
CA GLY A 171 15.55 -28.95 8.45
C GLY A 171 17.05 -28.91 8.80
N MET A 172 17.56 -27.74 9.21
CA MET A 172 18.94 -27.61 9.71
C MET A 172 19.15 -28.30 11.06
N LEU A 173 18.17 -28.19 11.97
CA LEU A 173 18.21 -28.84 13.28
C LEU A 173 18.20 -30.37 13.15
N GLU A 174 17.31 -30.89 12.31
CA GLU A 174 17.21 -32.32 12.00
C GLU A 174 18.52 -32.84 11.41
N LYS A 175 19.11 -32.09 10.47
CA LYS A 175 20.38 -32.47 9.82
C LYS A 175 21.58 -32.48 10.77
N ARG A 176 21.65 -31.56 11.74
CA ARG A 176 22.82 -31.46 12.65
C ARG A 176 22.69 -32.28 13.93
N SER A 177 21.49 -32.36 14.48
CA SER A 177 21.26 -32.90 15.82
C SER A 177 20.43 -34.18 15.82
N HIS A 178 19.89 -34.60 14.66
CA HIS A 178 18.98 -35.74 14.54
C HIS A 178 17.76 -35.66 15.47
N VAL A 179 17.37 -34.42 15.85
CA VAL A 179 16.20 -34.13 16.67
C VAL A 179 15.06 -33.73 15.75
N HIS A 180 13.93 -34.42 15.86
CA HIS A 180 12.71 -34.08 15.16
C HIS A 180 11.77 -33.32 16.09
N VAL A 181 11.42 -32.09 15.73
CA VAL A 181 10.41 -31.30 16.45
C VAL A 181 9.06 -31.59 15.83
N MET A 182 8.12 -32.06 16.64
CA MET A 182 6.75 -32.33 16.19
C MET A 182 5.97 -31.03 16.04
N PHE A 183 4.98 -31.01 15.14
CA PHE A 183 4.13 -29.85 14.89
C PHE A 183 3.56 -29.22 16.17
N PHE A 184 3.00 -30.03 17.07
CA PHE A 184 2.41 -29.53 18.32
C PHE A 184 3.45 -29.03 19.33
N GLN A 185 4.70 -29.50 19.27
CA GLN A 185 5.77 -28.98 20.12
C GLN A 185 6.14 -27.56 19.68
N TRP A 186 6.31 -27.36 18.36
CA TRP A 186 6.51 -26.03 17.80
C TRP A 186 5.33 -25.12 18.07
N LEU A 187 4.10 -25.58 17.81
CA LEU A 187 2.89 -24.77 17.95
C LEU A 187 2.76 -24.14 19.34
N LYS A 188 3.07 -24.89 20.40
CA LYS A 188 3.05 -24.36 21.78
C LYS A 188 4.04 -23.21 21.97
N ILE A 189 5.26 -23.38 21.45
CA ILE A 189 6.33 -22.39 21.55
C ILE A 189 5.99 -21.18 20.66
N GLY A 190 5.52 -21.42 19.44
CA GLY A 190 5.16 -20.41 18.45
C GLY A 190 3.99 -19.53 18.90
N ILE A 191 2.93 -20.13 19.45
CA ILE A 191 1.80 -19.37 20.04
C ILE A 191 2.30 -18.50 21.18
N LEU A 192 3.09 -19.05 22.11
CA LEU A 192 3.58 -18.29 23.25
C LEU A 192 4.48 -17.14 22.81
N ALA A 193 5.41 -17.39 21.89
CA ALA A 193 6.32 -16.38 21.34
C ALA A 193 5.53 -15.28 20.61
N SER A 194 4.60 -15.65 19.73
CA SER A 194 3.79 -14.71 18.96
C SER A 194 2.84 -13.89 19.83
N LEU A 195 2.32 -14.45 20.93
CA LEU A 195 1.45 -13.73 21.85
C LEU A 195 2.23 -12.69 22.65
N LEU A 196 3.45 -13.02 23.10
CA LEU A 196 4.30 -12.09 23.84
C LEU A 196 4.79 -10.95 22.93
N THR A 197 5.32 -11.28 21.74
CA THR A 197 5.82 -10.26 20.81
C THR A 197 4.69 -9.44 20.19
N GLY A 198 3.58 -10.09 19.81
CA GLY A 198 2.38 -9.41 19.30
C GLY A 198 1.73 -8.52 20.35
N GLY A 199 1.64 -8.97 21.60
CA GLY A 199 1.13 -8.15 22.72
C GLY A 199 1.99 -6.91 22.95
N PHE A 200 3.31 -7.06 22.97
CA PHE A 200 4.24 -5.93 23.06
C PHE A 200 4.08 -4.95 21.88
N ALA A 201 3.99 -5.47 20.65
CA ALA A 201 3.81 -4.65 19.46
C ALA A 201 2.48 -3.88 19.47
N CYS A 202 1.40 -4.51 19.93
CA CYS A 202 0.11 -3.86 20.08
C CYS A 202 0.18 -2.68 21.06
N LEU A 203 0.80 -2.88 22.23
CA LEU A 203 1.00 -1.83 23.22
C LEU A 203 1.87 -0.69 22.67
N ALA A 204 2.96 -1.03 21.99
CA ALA A 204 3.83 -0.05 21.33
C ALA A 204 3.08 0.76 20.26
N LEU A 205 2.22 0.11 19.47
CA LEU A 205 1.39 0.78 18.47
C LEU A 205 0.39 1.73 19.11
N TYR A 206 -0.24 1.38 20.23
CA TYR A 206 -1.11 2.33 20.92
C TYR A 206 -0.37 3.53 21.47
N ALA A 207 0.81 3.31 22.07
CA ALA A 207 1.63 4.41 22.59
C ALA A 207 2.12 5.35 21.48
N LEU A 208 2.47 4.80 20.30
CA LEU A 208 3.02 5.57 19.18
C LEU A 208 1.95 6.09 18.22
N SER A 209 0.75 5.52 18.20
CA SER A 209 -0.33 5.92 17.29
C SER A 209 -0.62 7.42 17.32
N PRO A 210 -0.66 8.13 18.47
CA PRO A 210 -0.84 9.58 18.50
C PRO A 210 0.26 10.37 17.77
N LEU A 211 1.50 9.89 17.81
CA LEU A 211 2.68 10.56 17.22
C LEU A 211 2.83 10.33 15.72
N MET A 212 2.20 9.29 15.16
CA MET A 212 2.32 8.99 13.73
C MET A 212 1.68 10.10 12.88
N PRO A 213 2.27 10.51 11.74
CA PRO A 213 1.58 11.41 10.81
C PRO A 213 0.46 10.67 10.07
N ASP A 214 -0.56 11.40 9.63
CA ASP A 214 -1.57 10.85 8.71
C ASP A 214 -1.12 11.10 7.26
N ARG A 215 -0.94 10.03 6.49
CA ARG A 215 -0.51 10.10 5.10
C ARG A 215 -1.68 10.44 4.18
N TYR A 216 -1.36 11.02 3.03
CA TYR A 216 -2.35 11.25 1.98
C TYR A 216 -2.74 9.91 1.35
N ALA A 217 -4.03 9.61 1.31
CA ALA A 217 -4.58 8.46 0.61
C ALA A 217 -5.09 8.89 -0.77
N MET A 218 -4.86 8.06 -1.80
CA MET A 218 -5.51 8.27 -3.10
C MET A 218 -6.95 7.79 -3.01
N ILE A 219 -7.91 8.69 -3.23
CA ILE A 219 -9.34 8.39 -3.11
C ILE A 219 -9.97 8.36 -4.49
N SER A 220 -10.63 7.26 -4.81
CA SER A 220 -11.34 7.05 -6.08
C SER A 220 -12.85 7.20 -5.92
N MET A 221 -13.57 7.40 -7.03
CA MET A 221 -15.04 7.52 -7.03
C MET A 221 -15.73 6.36 -6.30
N SER A 222 -15.22 5.14 -6.47
CA SER A 222 -15.81 3.96 -5.83
C SER A 222 -15.75 3.97 -4.32
N ASP A 223 -14.80 4.73 -3.74
CA ASP A 223 -14.62 4.82 -2.31
C ASP A 223 -15.71 5.71 -1.68
N PHE A 224 -16.24 6.67 -2.44
CA PHE A 224 -17.40 7.48 -2.01
C PHE A 224 -18.72 6.70 -2.02
N GLN A 225 -18.88 5.75 -2.95
CA GLN A 225 -20.11 4.94 -3.05
C GLN A 225 -20.08 3.69 -2.16
N GLY A 226 -18.88 3.22 -1.78
CA GLY A 226 -18.67 1.99 -1.02
C GLY A 226 -18.26 2.20 0.45
N CYS A 227 -17.88 3.41 0.88
CA CYS A 227 -17.58 3.66 2.28
C CYS A 227 -18.86 3.74 3.10
N SER A 228 -19.02 2.80 4.03
CA SER A 228 -19.99 2.89 5.13
C SER A 228 -19.62 3.96 6.16
N THR A 229 -18.44 4.58 6.05
CA THR A 229 -17.88 5.52 7.03
C THR A 229 -17.69 6.91 6.42
N PRO A 230 -18.11 7.99 7.10
CA PRO A 230 -17.97 9.33 6.56
C PRO A 230 -16.50 9.75 6.50
N LEU A 231 -16.02 10.07 5.30
CA LEU A 231 -14.70 10.65 5.02
C LEU A 231 -14.54 12.01 5.73
N THR A 232 -14.06 11.99 6.97
CA THR A 232 -13.98 13.18 7.81
C THR A 232 -12.55 13.44 8.22
N ASN A 233 -12.05 14.65 7.92
CA ASN A 233 -10.74 15.14 8.34
C ASN A 233 -9.56 14.31 7.80
N LYS A 234 -9.71 13.68 6.62
CA LYS A 234 -8.72 12.77 6.04
C LYS A 234 -7.85 13.50 5.02
N ASN A 235 -6.53 13.23 5.06
CA ASN A 235 -5.60 13.69 4.02
C ASN A 235 -5.80 12.86 2.74
N ALA A 236 -6.14 13.52 1.65
CA ALA A 236 -6.58 12.89 0.41
C ALA A 236 -5.90 13.49 -0.83
N ILE A 237 -5.63 12.63 -1.80
CA ILE A 237 -5.31 13.02 -3.18
C ILE A 237 -6.45 12.50 -4.07
N ILE A 238 -7.12 13.41 -4.76
CA ILE A 238 -8.26 13.10 -5.61
C ILE A 238 -7.91 13.46 -7.05
N LYS A 239 -8.07 12.52 -7.96
CA LYS A 239 -8.01 12.78 -9.40
C LYS A 239 -9.38 13.26 -9.87
N ALA A 240 -9.47 14.50 -10.35
CA ALA A 240 -10.73 15.09 -10.76
C ALA A 240 -10.55 16.08 -11.91
N ASP A 241 -11.66 16.36 -12.60
CA ASP A 241 -11.78 17.44 -13.58
C ASP A 241 -12.59 18.60 -13.00
N ILE A 242 -12.33 19.81 -13.49
CA ILE A 242 -12.99 21.01 -13.01
C ILE A 242 -14.25 21.24 -13.84
N ASP A 243 -15.40 21.27 -13.18
CA ASP A 243 -16.66 21.56 -13.87
C ASP A 243 -16.82 23.06 -14.12
N HIS A 244 -16.31 23.54 -15.25
CA HIS A 244 -16.40 24.95 -15.65
C HIS A 244 -17.85 25.46 -15.85
N ASN A 245 -18.82 24.56 -16.03
CA ASN A 245 -20.23 24.92 -16.22
C ASN A 245 -20.99 25.10 -14.89
N SER A 246 -20.45 24.60 -13.78
CA SER A 246 -21.10 24.69 -12.48
C SER A 246 -20.52 25.85 -11.68
N LYS A 247 -21.35 26.87 -11.41
CA LYS A 247 -20.99 27.93 -10.46
C LYS A 247 -21.14 27.37 -9.05
N ALA A 248 -20.06 26.85 -8.48
CA ALA A 248 -20.04 26.40 -7.10
C ALA A 248 -20.49 27.55 -6.17
N THR A 249 -21.61 27.38 -5.49
CA THR A 249 -22.31 28.46 -4.76
C THR A 249 -22.14 28.38 -3.25
N TRP A 250 -21.54 27.32 -2.73
CA TRP A 250 -21.51 27.09 -1.29
C TRP A 250 -20.11 27.12 -0.71
N LEU A 251 -19.84 28.21 0.02
CA LEU A 251 -18.75 28.40 0.96
C LEU A 251 -19.36 28.73 2.31
N LYS A 252 -18.80 28.17 3.39
CA LYS A 252 -19.13 28.63 4.74
C LYS A 252 -18.81 30.13 4.85
N PRO A 253 -19.66 30.95 5.50
CA PRO A 253 -19.45 32.39 5.61
C PRO A 253 -18.06 32.77 6.16
N GLU A 254 -17.54 31.97 7.08
CA GLU A 254 -16.22 32.14 7.70
C GLU A 254 -15.06 31.91 6.70
N ASP A 255 -15.24 31.02 5.72
CA ASP A 255 -14.22 30.62 4.76
C ASP A 255 -14.22 31.49 3.48
N GLN A 256 -15.27 32.28 3.25
CA GLN A 256 -15.42 33.15 2.06
C GLN A 256 -14.34 34.22 1.93
N ALA A 257 -13.71 34.61 3.04
CA ALA A 257 -12.60 35.56 3.02
C ALA A 257 -11.36 34.96 2.35
N GLN A 258 -11.05 33.70 2.66
CA GLN A 258 -9.77 33.05 2.33
C GLN A 258 -9.86 32.13 1.10
N TYR A 259 -11.01 31.51 0.87
CA TYR A 259 -11.20 30.49 -0.16
C TYR A 259 -12.17 30.93 -1.25
N SER A 260 -12.02 30.29 -2.42
CA SER A 260 -12.95 30.27 -3.53
C SER A 260 -13.49 28.85 -3.70
N SER A 261 -14.72 28.67 -4.15
CA SER A 261 -15.31 27.35 -4.34
C SER A 261 -15.31 26.99 -5.81
N ILE A 262 -14.91 25.76 -6.11
CA ILE A 262 -15.06 25.15 -7.43
C ILE A 262 -15.79 23.81 -7.30
N THR A 263 -16.42 23.37 -8.38
CA THR A 263 -17.01 22.02 -8.46
C THR A 263 -16.01 21.11 -9.16
N LEU A 264 -15.63 20.03 -8.47
CA LEU A 264 -14.80 18.97 -9.02
C LEU A 264 -15.67 17.79 -9.40
N LYS A 265 -15.43 17.21 -10.57
CA LYS A 265 -16.03 15.97 -11.06
C LYS A 265 -15.01 14.84 -11.01
N ILE A 266 -15.31 13.80 -10.24
CA ILE A 266 -14.55 12.54 -10.27
C ILE A 266 -15.21 11.62 -11.28
N PHE A 267 -14.46 11.08 -12.23
CA PHE A 267 -14.95 10.08 -13.15
C PHE A 267 -14.66 8.66 -12.65
N GLY A 268 -15.67 7.79 -12.70
CA GLY A 268 -15.52 6.35 -12.51
C GLY A 268 -15.39 5.59 -13.82
N GLU A 269 -15.02 4.31 -13.75
CA GLU A 269 -14.80 3.43 -14.91
C GLU A 269 -16.00 3.32 -15.88
N LYS A 270 -17.23 3.62 -15.41
CA LYS A 270 -18.48 3.50 -16.19
C LYS A 270 -19.10 4.85 -16.61
N ARG A 271 -18.31 5.91 -16.80
CA ARG A 271 -18.80 7.28 -17.11
C ARG A 271 -19.77 7.87 -16.08
N GLN A 272 -19.83 7.29 -14.89
CA GLN A 272 -20.49 7.92 -13.76
C GLN A 272 -19.58 9.04 -13.24
N SER A 273 -20.17 10.14 -12.80
CA SER A 273 -19.42 11.22 -12.17
C SER A 273 -20.06 11.62 -10.86
N ILE A 274 -19.24 11.85 -9.84
CA ILE A 274 -19.66 12.50 -8.58
C ILE A 274 -19.10 13.91 -8.62
N SER A 275 -19.98 14.87 -8.41
CA SER A 275 -19.60 16.27 -8.25
C SER A 275 -19.52 16.61 -6.77
N PHE A 276 -18.45 17.27 -6.35
CA PHE A 276 -18.29 17.75 -4.98
C PHE A 276 -17.62 19.13 -4.98
N ILE A 277 -17.70 19.83 -3.84
CA ILE A 277 -17.16 21.18 -3.71
C ILE A 277 -15.71 21.08 -3.24
N ALA A 278 -14.83 21.81 -3.90
CA ALA A 278 -13.47 22.04 -3.43
C ALA A 278 -13.28 23.52 -3.08
N TYR A 279 -12.64 23.76 -1.94
CA TYR A 279 -12.23 25.08 -1.50
C TYR A 279 -10.79 25.30 -1.96
N LEU A 280 -10.58 26.28 -2.83
CA LEU A 280 -9.27 26.71 -3.31
C LEU A 280 -8.85 28.00 -2.61
N PRO A 281 -7.62 28.09 -2.10
CA PRO A 281 -7.03 29.36 -1.67
C PRO A 281 -7.10 30.40 -2.81
N LYS A 282 -7.48 31.65 -2.52
CA LYS A 282 -7.66 32.69 -3.57
C LYS A 282 -6.38 33.06 -4.32
N ASP A 283 -5.23 32.78 -3.74
CA ASP A 283 -3.89 32.95 -4.30
C ASP A 283 -3.50 31.80 -5.24
N MET A 284 -4.25 30.70 -5.27
CA MET A 284 -3.99 29.54 -6.11
C MET A 284 -4.59 29.71 -7.52
N SER A 285 -3.72 29.78 -8.53
CA SER A 285 -4.14 29.82 -9.94
C SER A 285 -4.31 28.42 -10.51
N ILE A 286 -5.46 28.16 -11.13
CA ILE A 286 -5.73 26.92 -11.86
C ILE A 286 -5.18 27.06 -13.28
N GLU A 287 -4.28 26.15 -13.68
CA GLU A 287 -3.91 26.03 -15.09
C GLU A 287 -5.05 25.35 -15.86
N SER A 288 -5.72 26.13 -16.72
CA SER A 288 -6.84 25.69 -17.56
C SER A 288 -6.32 24.90 -18.76
N ASN A 289 -5.88 23.67 -18.52
CA ASN A 289 -5.79 22.65 -19.55
C ASN A 289 -6.82 21.60 -19.17
N GLY A 290 -7.93 21.49 -19.90
CA GLY A 290 -9.09 20.61 -19.64
C GLY A 290 -8.77 19.11 -19.61
N ALA A 291 -7.86 18.72 -18.72
CA ALA A 291 -7.33 17.41 -18.45
C ALA A 291 -7.44 17.18 -16.93
N GLU A 292 -7.63 15.92 -16.54
CA GLU A 292 -7.73 15.55 -15.13
C GLU A 292 -6.47 15.97 -14.35
N GLN A 293 -6.68 16.67 -13.23
CA GLN A 293 -5.62 17.11 -12.32
C GLN A 293 -5.75 16.36 -10.98
N PHE A 294 -4.64 16.31 -10.24
CA PHE A 294 -4.63 15.73 -8.90
C PHE A 294 -4.73 16.84 -7.86
N PHE A 295 -5.80 16.80 -7.07
CA PHE A 295 -6.04 17.75 -5.97
C PHE A 295 -5.63 17.11 -4.66
N LYS A 296 -4.65 17.69 -3.99
CA LYS A 296 -4.15 17.24 -2.69
C LYS A 296 -4.69 18.18 -1.61
N GLY A 297 -5.22 17.60 -0.55
CA GLY A 297 -5.75 18.38 0.56
C GLY A 297 -6.51 17.54 1.57
N LYS A 298 -7.39 18.19 2.32
CA LYS A 298 -8.12 17.57 3.42
C LYS A 298 -9.60 17.48 3.12
N ILE A 299 -10.15 16.26 3.14
CA ILE A 299 -11.57 16.02 2.90
C ILE A 299 -12.35 16.03 4.21
N SER A 300 -13.51 16.68 4.19
CA SER A 300 -14.42 16.74 5.33
C SER A 300 -15.86 16.58 4.88
N HIS A 301 -16.59 15.69 5.54
CA HIS A 301 -18.01 15.49 5.31
C HIS A 301 -18.82 16.72 5.76
N THR A 302 -19.83 17.12 4.99
CA THR A 302 -20.65 18.32 5.30
C THR A 302 -21.96 17.99 6.00
N GLY A 303 -22.42 16.74 5.90
CA GLY A 303 -23.74 16.33 6.36
C GLY A 303 -24.89 16.78 5.45
N ARG A 304 -24.62 17.34 4.26
CA ARG A 304 -25.64 17.73 3.27
C ARG A 304 -25.79 16.69 2.16
N GLU A 305 -27.03 16.49 1.71
CA GLU A 305 -27.35 15.58 0.60
C GLU A 305 -26.82 16.08 -0.75
N ASP A 306 -26.84 17.40 -0.99
CA ASP A 306 -26.42 17.98 -2.28
C ASP A 306 -24.90 17.94 -2.51
N PHE A 307 -24.11 17.96 -1.43
CA PHE A 307 -22.65 18.00 -1.47
C PHE A 307 -22.07 17.19 -0.30
N PRO A 308 -21.91 15.86 -0.44
CA PRO A 308 -21.58 14.99 0.70
C PRO A 308 -20.23 15.33 1.35
N ALA A 309 -19.27 15.88 0.59
CA ALA A 309 -17.96 16.24 1.09
C ALA A 309 -17.43 17.57 0.52
N ILE A 310 -16.59 18.24 1.30
CA ILE A 310 -15.73 19.36 0.88
C ILE A 310 -14.29 18.87 0.86
N LEU A 311 -13.55 19.19 -0.19
CA LEU A 311 -12.09 19.11 -0.19
C LEU A 311 -11.50 20.50 0.01
N VAL A 312 -10.76 20.71 1.09
CA VAL A 312 -9.93 21.91 1.24
C VAL A 312 -8.60 21.63 0.54
N VAL A 313 -8.37 22.28 -0.60
CA VAL A 313 -7.20 22.04 -1.45
C VAL A 313 -6.00 22.78 -0.89
N GLU A 314 -4.92 22.06 -0.68
CA GLU A 314 -3.63 22.59 -0.24
C GLU A 314 -2.68 22.75 -1.43
N GLU A 315 -2.76 21.84 -2.40
CA GLU A 315 -1.83 21.78 -3.53
C GLU A 315 -2.50 21.12 -4.75
N ILE A 316 -2.21 21.61 -5.96
CA ILE A 316 -2.60 20.98 -7.22
C ILE A 316 -1.36 20.35 -7.82
N LEU A 317 -1.45 19.06 -8.13
CA LEU A 317 -0.35 18.26 -8.62
C LEU A 317 -0.61 17.85 -10.08
N SER A 318 0.45 17.87 -10.89
CA SER A 318 0.44 17.30 -12.25
C SER A 318 0.50 15.77 -12.24
N GLU A 319 1.05 15.17 -11.19
CA GLU A 319 1.16 13.72 -10.96
C GLU A 319 0.87 13.36 -9.49
N PRO A 320 0.39 12.14 -9.20
CA PRO A 320 0.11 11.73 -7.83
C PRO A 320 1.41 11.51 -7.06
N THR A 321 1.87 12.52 -6.31
CA THR A 321 3.00 12.35 -5.40
C THR A 321 2.51 11.84 -4.04
N LEU A 322 2.40 10.52 -3.90
CA LEU A 322 2.24 9.86 -2.60
C LEU A 322 3.60 9.85 -1.89
N HIS A 323 3.75 10.67 -0.85
CA HIS A 323 4.87 10.60 0.10
C HIS A 323 4.46 9.83 1.35
#